data_AF-A0A9W7DGB3-F1
#
_entry.id   AF-A0A9W7DGB3-F1
#
_cell.length_a   1.000
_cell.length_b   1.000
_cell.length_c   1.000
_cell.angle_alpha   90.00
_cell.angle_beta   90.00
_cell.angle_gamma   90.00
#
_symmetry.space_group_name_H-M   'P 1'
#
loop_
_entity.id
_entity.type
_entity.pdbx_description
1 polymer ?
#
loop_
_entity_poly.entity_id
_entity_poly.type
_entity_poly.pdbx_seq_one_letter_code
_entity_poly.pdbx_strand_id
1 'polypeptide(L)'
;MVTDSWRTSERFITIALRYAVGRRQFQKKKGDGAENQLINYNLHQRRLIPYLAWTYAMSVASHEIQRVYKETLDNLDEGVDTQDFEKLKSGIDQLKNLFGDSASLKSTCTWTCLSLIEECRQSCGGHGYSAYAGFAKGFEDHAVQCTWEGDNNVLAQNSGRITIQKIKAGPKAFKGSYGFLAGAFKDGEVLQNEKSLNDLQQLLTAFNSVILRIGTDSLSKLDRLGNDWDAIAAEKLVLSKLYAIRYMLGHWVARLDTLCSDCGGVDEYLVKLAKIFALSNIETFASWFLTTGVLSNTTCKKTSEVLDSLLLEVRPHVIGLTDSFKFSDYFINSVLGAHNGDVYNNYLKTVKLHNDPTSTKAPYDGALQNLLNRGDVDAREKFERSEAVLKKLSN
;
A
#
# COMPACT_ATOMS: atom_id res chain seq x y z
N MET A 1 4.67 13.61 3.81
CA MET A 1 4.85 12.17 4.07
C MET A 1 3.64 11.31 3.70
N VAL A 2 2.42 11.56 4.19
CA VAL A 2 1.23 10.77 3.74
C VAL A 2 1.00 10.92 2.24
N THR A 3 1.07 12.17 1.73
CA THR A 3 1.02 12.47 0.30
C THR A 3 2.12 11.77 -0.48
N ASP A 4 3.35 11.76 0.04
CA ASP A 4 4.48 11.11 -0.64
C ASP A 4 4.28 9.59 -0.69
N SER A 5 3.83 8.96 0.40
CA SER A 5 3.43 7.55 0.41
C SER A 5 2.36 7.25 -0.63
N TRP A 6 1.34 8.10 -0.76
CA TRP A 6 0.31 7.95 -1.79
C TRP A 6 0.92 8.01 -3.20
N ARG A 7 1.65 9.08 -3.54
CA ARG A 7 2.20 9.30 -4.89
C ARG A 7 3.24 8.26 -5.28
N THR A 8 4.07 7.83 -4.34
CA THR A 8 5.02 6.73 -4.54
C THR A 8 4.30 5.41 -4.75
N SER A 9 3.24 5.14 -3.98
CA SER A 9 2.43 3.91 -4.12
C SER A 9 1.75 3.83 -5.48
N GLU A 10 1.16 4.94 -5.97
CA GLU A 10 0.54 5.02 -7.31
C GLU A 10 1.49 4.58 -8.41
N ARG A 11 2.76 4.99 -8.33
CA ARG A 11 3.77 4.66 -9.33
C ARG A 11 4.00 3.15 -9.38
N PHE A 12 4.35 2.57 -8.24
CA PHE A 12 4.79 1.18 -8.20
C PHE A 12 3.65 0.18 -8.36
N ILE A 13 2.45 0.50 -7.85
CA ILE A 13 1.29 -0.35 -8.06
C ILE A 13 0.84 -0.35 -9.53
N THR A 14 0.98 0.80 -10.22
CA THR A 14 0.72 0.89 -11.67
C THR A 14 1.67 0.02 -12.47
N ILE A 15 2.97 0.06 -12.15
CA ILE A 15 3.98 -0.79 -12.82
C ILE A 15 3.62 -2.26 -12.66
N ALA A 16 3.37 -2.71 -11.42
CA ALA A 16 3.10 -4.11 -11.14
C ALA A 16 1.79 -4.61 -11.78
N LEU A 17 0.71 -3.82 -11.73
CA LEU A 17 -0.57 -4.21 -12.30
C LEU A 17 -0.55 -4.22 -13.84
N ARG A 18 0.09 -3.25 -14.49
CA ARG A 18 0.29 -3.27 -15.96
C ARG A 18 1.11 -4.49 -16.37
N TYR A 19 2.21 -4.76 -15.65
CA TYR A 19 3.03 -5.94 -15.89
C TYR A 19 2.24 -7.25 -15.68
N ALA A 20 1.42 -7.34 -14.64
CA ALA A 20 0.61 -8.53 -14.33
C ALA A 20 -0.44 -8.85 -15.41
N VAL A 21 -0.94 -7.83 -16.12
CA VAL A 21 -1.83 -8.00 -17.27
C VAL A 21 -1.06 -8.52 -18.49
N GLY A 22 0.13 -7.96 -18.78
CA GLY A 22 0.93 -8.37 -19.94
C GLY A 22 1.65 -9.72 -19.78
N ARG A 23 2.08 -10.04 -18.56
CA ARG A 23 2.90 -11.22 -18.27
C ARG A 23 2.05 -12.49 -18.17
N ARG A 24 2.47 -13.53 -18.90
CA ARG A 24 1.94 -14.88 -18.82
C ARG A 24 2.99 -15.83 -18.25
N GLN A 25 2.56 -16.80 -17.45
CA GLN A 25 3.41 -17.88 -16.94
C GLN A 25 2.52 -19.01 -16.42
N PHE A 26 2.88 -20.24 -16.77
CA PHE A 26 2.14 -21.47 -16.46
C PHE A 26 0.77 -21.53 -17.13
N GLN A 27 0.30 -22.75 -17.37
CA GLN A 27 -1.06 -23.01 -17.86
C GLN A 27 -2.01 -23.17 -16.67
N LYS A 28 -3.25 -22.68 -16.80
CA LYS A 28 -4.28 -22.88 -15.77
C LYS A 28 -4.79 -24.33 -15.81
N LYS A 29 -4.92 -24.89 -17.01
CA LYS A 29 -5.20 -26.31 -17.23
C LYS A 29 -4.23 -26.87 -18.28
N LYS A 30 -3.81 -28.12 -18.09
CA LYS A 30 -2.95 -28.83 -19.04
C LYS A 30 -3.69 -28.91 -20.39
N GLY A 31 -3.08 -28.37 -21.44
CA GLY A 31 -3.68 -28.33 -22.78
C GLY A 31 -4.28 -26.98 -23.19
N ASP A 32 -4.25 -25.96 -22.33
CA ASP A 32 -4.53 -24.57 -22.76
C ASP A 32 -3.47 -24.12 -23.79
N GLY A 33 -3.91 -23.54 -24.92
CA GLY A 33 -2.98 -23.14 -25.99
C GLY A 33 -2.00 -22.03 -25.61
N ALA A 34 -2.40 -21.10 -24.74
CA ALA A 34 -1.55 -20.02 -24.23
C ALA A 34 -1.47 -20.07 -22.71
N GLU A 35 -0.32 -19.68 -22.16
CA GLU A 35 -0.17 -19.52 -20.72
C GLU A 35 -1.12 -18.46 -20.15
N ASN A 36 -1.48 -18.63 -18.87
CA ASN A 36 -2.39 -17.73 -18.17
C ASN A 36 -1.67 -16.44 -17.76
N GLN A 37 -2.39 -15.31 -17.82
CA GLN A 37 -1.86 -14.02 -17.34
C GLN A 37 -1.73 -14.04 -15.82
N LEU A 38 -0.70 -13.37 -15.28
CA LEU A 38 -0.46 -13.35 -13.84
C LEU A 38 -1.66 -12.81 -13.06
N ILE A 39 -2.27 -11.73 -13.55
CA ILE A 39 -3.45 -11.10 -12.92
C ILE A 39 -4.67 -12.03 -12.81
N ASN A 40 -4.70 -13.16 -13.52
CA ASN A 40 -5.81 -14.13 -13.46
C ASN A 40 -5.65 -15.14 -12.31
N TYR A 41 -4.52 -15.16 -11.62
CA TYR A 41 -4.33 -15.99 -10.43
C TYR A 41 -4.82 -15.28 -9.18
N ASN A 42 -5.65 -15.95 -8.38
CA ASN A 42 -6.22 -15.38 -7.14
C ASN A 42 -5.11 -14.88 -6.20
N LEU A 43 -4.05 -15.67 -5.98
CA LEU A 43 -2.92 -15.24 -5.15
C LEU A 43 -2.27 -13.94 -5.66
N HIS A 44 -2.14 -13.77 -6.99
CA HIS A 44 -1.57 -12.55 -7.55
C HIS A 44 -2.48 -11.33 -7.33
N GLN A 45 -3.80 -11.54 -7.39
CA GLN A 45 -4.80 -10.51 -7.04
C GLN A 45 -4.72 -10.14 -5.56
N ARG A 46 -4.67 -11.13 -4.65
CA ARG A 46 -4.52 -10.90 -3.20
C ARG A 46 -3.25 -10.15 -2.83
N ARG A 47 -2.18 -10.29 -3.63
CA ARG A 47 -0.92 -9.58 -3.41
C ARG A 47 -0.96 -8.12 -3.83
N LEU A 48 -1.69 -7.75 -4.89
CA LEU A 48 -1.60 -6.41 -5.49
C LEU A 48 -2.85 -5.56 -5.29
N ILE A 49 -4.05 -6.11 -5.48
CA ILE A 49 -5.28 -5.31 -5.46
C ILE A 49 -5.57 -4.71 -4.07
N PRO A 50 -5.29 -5.37 -2.93
CA PRO A 50 -5.36 -4.72 -1.63
C PRO A 50 -4.42 -3.51 -1.51
N TYR A 51 -3.22 -3.56 -2.09
CA TYR A 51 -2.32 -2.40 -2.14
C TYR A 51 -2.82 -1.28 -3.06
N LEU A 52 -3.53 -1.63 -4.15
CA LEU A 52 -4.24 -0.64 -4.95
C LEU A 52 -5.31 0.07 -4.09
N ALA A 53 -6.09 -0.68 -3.32
CA ALA A 53 -7.09 -0.11 -2.42
C ALA A 53 -6.43 0.77 -1.34
N TRP A 54 -5.30 0.35 -0.75
CA TRP A 54 -4.48 1.18 0.13
C TRP A 54 -4.02 2.49 -0.51
N THR A 55 -3.64 2.45 -1.79
CA THR A 55 -3.19 3.64 -2.52
C THR A 55 -4.30 4.68 -2.62
N TYR A 56 -5.54 4.27 -2.93
CA TYR A 56 -6.71 5.15 -2.90
C TYR A 56 -7.03 5.65 -1.50
N ALA A 57 -6.95 4.80 -0.48
CA ALA A 57 -7.16 5.17 0.92
C ALA A 57 -6.18 6.28 1.37
N MET A 58 -4.90 6.15 0.99
CA MET A 58 -3.88 7.16 1.27
C MET A 58 -4.16 8.48 0.54
N SER A 59 -4.74 8.45 -0.67
CA SER A 59 -5.14 9.67 -1.38
C SER A 59 -6.19 10.44 -0.59
N VAL A 60 -7.22 9.74 -0.09
CA VAL A 60 -8.30 10.36 0.68
C VAL A 60 -7.75 10.98 1.96
N ALA A 61 -6.94 10.23 2.72
CA ALA A 61 -6.32 10.76 3.93
C ALA A 61 -5.34 11.91 3.63
N SER A 62 -4.60 11.87 2.52
CA SER A 62 -3.73 12.97 2.12
C SER A 62 -4.50 14.26 1.88
N HIS A 63 -5.62 14.21 1.17
CA HIS A 63 -6.43 15.40 0.92
C HIS A 63 -7.05 15.93 2.22
N GLU A 64 -7.55 15.03 3.07
CA GLU A 64 -8.19 15.43 4.31
C GLU A 64 -7.20 16.04 5.30
N ILE A 65 -6.04 15.42 5.51
CA ILE A 65 -5.05 15.92 6.47
C ILE A 65 -4.50 17.29 6.04
N GLN A 66 -4.36 17.53 4.73
CA GLN A 66 -3.96 18.83 4.19
C GLN A 66 -5.05 19.89 4.39
N ARG A 67 -6.32 19.53 4.16
CA ARG A 67 -7.47 20.41 4.41
C ARG A 67 -7.53 20.83 5.87
N VAL A 68 -7.50 19.86 6.79
CA VAL A 68 -7.55 20.11 8.24
C VAL A 68 -6.33 20.91 8.71
N TYR A 69 -5.12 20.61 8.19
CA TYR A 69 -3.92 21.39 8.48
C TYR A 69 -4.09 22.86 8.11
N LYS A 70 -4.53 23.13 6.88
CA LYS A 70 -4.74 24.50 6.42
C LYS A 70 -5.81 25.22 7.25
N GLU A 71 -6.96 24.59 7.45
CA GLU A 71 -8.04 25.18 8.26
C GLU A 71 -7.60 25.45 9.70
N THR A 72 -6.78 24.58 10.29
CA THR A 72 -6.25 24.78 11.65
C THR A 72 -5.33 26.00 11.71
N LEU A 73 -4.45 26.18 10.71
CA LEU A 73 -3.56 27.34 10.65
C LEU A 73 -4.34 28.63 10.40
N ASP A 74 -5.25 28.63 9.43
CA ASP A 74 -6.09 29.79 9.11
C ASP A 74 -6.90 30.23 10.36
N ASN A 75 -7.45 29.28 11.13
CA ASN A 75 -8.17 29.57 12.36
C ASN A 75 -7.26 30.16 13.47
N LEU A 76 -6.01 29.70 13.56
CA LEU A 76 -5.03 30.21 14.52
C LEU A 76 -4.62 31.64 14.16
N ASP A 77 -4.28 31.88 12.90
CA ASP A 77 -3.88 33.21 12.41
C ASP A 77 -5.01 34.22 12.60
N GLU A 78 -6.24 33.86 12.21
CA GLU A 78 -7.41 34.73 12.42
C GLU A 78 -7.70 34.96 13.91
N GLY A 79 -7.48 33.96 14.76
CA GLY A 79 -7.62 34.10 16.21
C GLY A 79 -6.61 35.09 16.81
N VAL A 80 -5.38 35.13 16.28
CA VAL A 80 -4.36 36.12 16.66
C VAL A 80 -4.77 37.52 16.19
N ASP A 81 -5.15 37.65 14.92
CA ASP A 81 -5.50 38.94 14.30
C ASP A 81 -6.72 39.58 14.97
N THR A 82 -7.72 38.77 15.32
CA THR A 82 -8.97 39.22 15.96
C THR A 82 -8.87 39.32 17.48
N GLN A 83 -7.77 38.85 18.09
CA GLN A 83 -7.60 38.71 19.54
C GLN A 83 -8.71 37.86 20.20
N ASP A 84 -9.30 36.91 19.46
CA ASP A 84 -10.30 35.97 19.98
C ASP A 84 -9.63 34.77 20.67
N PHE A 85 -9.55 34.86 22.00
CA PHE A 85 -8.96 33.81 22.84
C PHE A 85 -9.68 32.46 22.77
N GLU A 86 -10.99 32.42 22.54
CA GLU A 86 -11.73 31.16 22.41
C GLU A 86 -11.45 30.50 21.07
N LYS A 87 -11.34 31.30 20.00
CA LYS A 87 -10.91 30.80 18.68
C LYS A 87 -9.48 30.26 18.71
N LEU A 88 -8.56 30.94 19.39
CA LEU A 88 -7.19 30.45 19.62
C LEU A 88 -7.18 29.12 20.37
N LYS A 89 -7.96 29.00 21.44
CA LYS A 89 -8.07 27.75 22.22
C LYS A 89 -8.61 26.61 21.36
N SER A 90 -9.64 26.86 20.56
CA SER A 90 -10.20 25.89 19.61
C SER A 90 -9.16 25.44 18.58
N GLY A 91 -8.40 26.38 18.00
CA GLY A 91 -7.33 26.08 17.05
C GLY A 91 -6.19 25.25 17.67
N ILE A 92 -5.80 25.53 18.91
CA ILE A 92 -4.81 24.73 19.64
C ILE A 92 -5.31 23.30 19.88
N ASP A 93 -6.60 23.14 20.21
CA ASP A 93 -7.19 21.81 20.40
C ASP A 93 -7.32 21.04 19.08
N GLN A 94 -7.61 21.71 17.96
CA GLN A 94 -7.54 21.12 16.61
C GLN A 94 -6.11 20.67 16.29
N LEU A 95 -5.11 21.50 16.57
CA LEU A 95 -3.70 21.17 16.32
C LEU A 95 -3.24 19.92 17.11
N LYS A 96 -3.71 19.76 18.35
CA LYS A 96 -3.45 18.54 19.14
C LYS A 96 -4.07 17.29 18.52
N ASN A 97 -5.29 17.38 17.98
CA ASN A 97 -5.91 16.26 17.28
C ASN A 97 -5.15 15.95 15.98
N LEU A 98 -4.80 16.99 15.21
CA LEU A 98 -4.02 16.88 13.98
C LEU A 98 -2.67 16.19 14.20
N PHE A 99 -2.01 16.44 15.35
CA PHE A 99 -0.79 15.73 15.73
C PHE A 99 -1.03 14.21 15.89
N GLY A 100 -2.09 13.81 16.60
CA GLY A 100 -2.44 12.39 16.78
C GLY A 100 -2.78 11.69 15.47
N ASP A 101 -3.52 12.38 14.59
CA ASP A 101 -3.91 11.92 13.26
C ASP A 101 -2.67 11.73 12.38
N SER A 102 -1.85 12.79 12.29
CA SER A 102 -0.64 12.82 11.46
C SER A 102 0.39 11.78 11.91
N ALA A 103 0.58 11.58 13.21
CA ALA A 103 1.51 10.57 13.73
C ALA A 103 1.09 9.14 13.33
N SER A 104 -0.22 8.84 13.41
CA SER A 104 -0.76 7.53 13.02
C SER A 104 -0.65 7.29 11.51
N LEU A 105 -0.99 8.30 10.71
CA LEU A 105 -1.00 8.22 9.26
C LEU A 105 0.42 8.18 8.71
N LYS A 106 1.33 9.04 9.19
CA LYS A 106 2.73 9.04 8.75
C LYS A 106 3.35 7.66 8.96
N SER A 107 3.31 7.16 10.19
CA SER A 107 3.92 5.86 10.51
C SER A 107 3.30 4.73 9.69
N THR A 108 1.97 4.62 9.67
CA THR A 108 1.27 3.55 8.96
C THR A 108 1.48 3.64 7.44
N CYS A 109 1.25 4.80 6.82
CA CYS A 109 1.32 4.94 5.37
C CYS A 109 2.75 4.81 4.82
N THR A 110 3.78 5.23 5.57
CA THR A 110 5.18 5.08 5.11
C THR A 110 5.63 3.63 5.16
N TRP A 111 5.30 2.88 6.23
CA TRP A 111 5.52 1.44 6.27
C TRP A 111 4.76 0.70 5.17
N THR A 112 3.47 0.99 4.99
CA THR A 112 2.67 0.33 3.95
C THR A 112 3.22 0.60 2.56
N CYS A 113 3.63 1.85 2.26
CA CYS A 113 4.23 2.16 0.97
C CYS A 113 5.55 1.41 0.74
N LEU A 114 6.40 1.29 1.77
CA LEU A 114 7.64 0.50 1.68
C LEU A 114 7.36 -0.98 1.38
N SER A 115 6.39 -1.58 2.08
CA SER A 115 5.94 -2.96 1.82
C SER A 115 5.31 -3.12 0.43
N LEU A 116 4.54 -2.13 -0.03
CA LEU A 116 3.93 -2.11 -1.35
C LEU A 116 4.99 -2.14 -2.46
N ILE A 117 6.04 -1.31 -2.36
CA ILE A 117 7.13 -1.27 -3.35
C ILE A 117 7.76 -2.64 -3.49
N GLU A 118 8.05 -3.29 -2.36
CA GLU A 118 8.70 -4.59 -2.32
C GLU A 118 7.79 -5.72 -2.85
N GLU A 119 6.50 -5.71 -2.49
CA GLU A 119 5.53 -6.68 -3.03
C GLU A 119 5.28 -6.49 -4.53
N CYS A 120 5.27 -5.25 -5.01
CA CYS A 120 5.21 -4.93 -6.44
C CYS A 120 6.46 -5.44 -7.18
N ARG A 121 7.65 -5.26 -6.59
CA ARG A 121 8.93 -5.76 -7.13
C ARG A 121 8.90 -7.28 -7.28
N GLN A 122 8.54 -7.98 -6.21
CA GLN A 122 8.47 -9.44 -6.20
C GLN A 122 7.39 -9.97 -7.16
N SER A 123 6.27 -9.25 -7.32
CA SER A 123 5.21 -9.61 -8.27
C SER A 123 5.65 -9.47 -9.73
N CYS A 124 6.66 -8.65 -10.02
CA CYS A 124 7.28 -8.54 -11.34
C CYS A 124 8.35 -9.61 -11.62
N GLY A 125 8.61 -10.52 -10.66
CA GLY A 125 9.59 -11.60 -10.80
C GLY A 125 11.02 -11.08 -11.05
N GLY A 126 11.80 -11.85 -11.82
CA GLY A 126 13.19 -11.48 -12.13
C GLY A 126 13.35 -10.13 -12.82
N HIS A 127 12.39 -9.73 -13.65
CA HIS A 127 12.42 -8.41 -14.30
C HIS A 127 12.26 -7.26 -13.30
N GLY A 128 11.56 -7.48 -12.18
CA GLY A 128 11.46 -6.49 -11.10
C GLY A 128 12.78 -6.19 -10.40
N TYR A 129 13.79 -7.07 -10.54
CA TYR A 129 15.14 -6.83 -10.00
C TYR A 129 15.99 -5.89 -10.87
N SER A 130 15.58 -5.67 -12.12
CA SER A 130 16.27 -4.74 -13.02
C SER A 130 16.24 -3.32 -12.46
N ALA A 131 17.38 -2.62 -12.48
CA ALA A 131 17.43 -1.21 -12.10
C ALA A 131 16.47 -0.36 -12.96
N TYR A 132 16.29 -0.73 -14.23
CA TYR A 132 15.37 -0.05 -15.16
C TYR A 132 13.88 -0.31 -14.87
N ALA A 133 13.54 -1.25 -13.99
CA ALA A 133 12.19 -1.41 -13.46
C ALA A 133 11.86 -0.40 -12.36
N GLY A 134 12.89 0.21 -11.74
CA GLY A 134 12.76 1.32 -10.79
C GLY A 134 12.45 0.95 -9.34
N PHE A 135 12.12 -0.32 -9.05
CA PHE A 135 11.69 -0.74 -7.71
C PHE A 135 12.77 -0.64 -6.63
N ALA A 136 13.99 -1.14 -6.90
CA ALA A 136 15.06 -1.14 -5.90
C ALA A 136 15.42 0.29 -5.45
N LYS A 137 15.64 1.18 -6.42
CA LYS A 137 15.90 2.60 -6.15
C LYS A 137 14.73 3.27 -5.42
N GLY A 138 13.49 2.99 -5.84
CA GLY A 138 12.30 3.49 -5.16
C GLY A 138 12.18 3.04 -3.70
N PHE A 139 12.52 1.78 -3.42
CA PHE A 139 12.53 1.22 -2.08
C PHE A 139 13.59 1.91 -1.22
N GLU A 140 14.82 2.00 -1.71
CA GLU A 140 15.94 2.66 -1.01
C GLU A 140 15.61 4.13 -0.68
N ASP A 141 15.10 4.87 -1.65
CA ASP A 141 14.80 6.29 -1.49
C ASP A 141 13.58 6.53 -0.58
N HIS A 142 12.60 5.63 -0.58
CA HIS A 142 11.43 5.74 0.30
C HIS A 142 11.72 5.28 1.73
N ALA A 143 12.67 4.37 1.96
CA ALA A 143 12.93 3.77 3.27
C ALA A 143 13.21 4.81 4.37
N VAL A 144 13.90 5.91 4.04
CA VAL A 144 14.19 6.99 5.01
C VAL A 144 12.93 7.66 5.57
N GLN A 145 11.81 7.64 4.83
CA GLN A 145 10.52 8.18 5.27
C GLN A 145 9.99 7.48 6.52
N CYS A 146 10.43 6.24 6.77
CA CYS A 146 10.05 5.49 7.97
C CYS A 146 10.85 5.90 9.22
N THR A 147 11.91 6.69 9.06
CA THR A 147 12.88 7.00 10.13
C THR A 147 12.94 8.49 10.45
N TRP A 148 13.09 9.35 9.43
CA TRP A 148 13.18 10.79 9.66
C TRP A 148 11.82 11.39 10.04
N GLU A 149 11.83 12.65 10.48
CA GLU A 149 10.62 13.37 10.89
C GLU A 149 9.80 12.60 11.95
N GLY A 150 10.53 11.92 12.84
CA GLY A 150 10.01 11.02 13.88
C GLY A 150 10.03 9.56 13.45
N ASP A 151 10.76 8.72 14.19
CA ASP A 151 10.75 7.26 14.00
C ASP A 151 9.31 6.72 14.03
N ASN A 152 8.99 5.85 13.09
CA ASN A 152 7.62 5.35 12.95
C ASN A 152 7.12 4.61 14.19
N ASN A 153 7.98 3.86 14.90
CA ASN A 153 7.55 3.19 16.14
C ASN A 153 7.25 4.23 17.22
N VAL A 154 8.13 5.22 17.43
CA VAL A 154 7.91 6.30 18.40
C VAL A 154 6.62 7.07 18.12
N LEU A 155 6.37 7.45 16.86
CA LEU A 155 5.14 8.14 16.48
C LEU A 155 3.89 7.27 16.70
N ALA A 156 3.96 6.00 16.33
CA ALA A 156 2.85 5.08 16.52
C ALA A 156 2.58 4.81 18.01
N GLN A 157 3.61 4.68 18.84
CA GLN A 157 3.47 4.59 20.29
C GLN A 157 2.73 5.80 20.87
N ASN A 158 3.09 7.00 20.42
CA ASN A 158 2.44 8.24 20.87
C ASN A 158 0.98 8.32 20.42
N SER A 159 0.67 8.00 19.16
CA SER A 159 -0.70 7.99 18.67
C SER A 159 -1.58 6.97 19.41
N GLY A 160 -1.08 5.74 19.59
CA GLY A 160 -1.77 4.71 20.38
C GLY A 160 -2.02 5.15 21.83
N ARG A 161 -1.05 5.81 22.45
CA ARG A 161 -1.20 6.38 23.80
C ARG A 161 -2.32 7.42 23.86
N ILE A 162 -2.39 8.34 22.89
CA ILE A 162 -3.45 9.36 22.84
C ILE A 162 -4.82 8.69 22.74
N THR A 163 -4.97 7.67 21.89
CA THR A 163 -6.22 6.89 21.77
C THR A 163 -6.65 6.29 23.11
N ILE A 164 -5.73 5.65 23.83
CA ILE A 164 -6.01 5.08 25.17
C ILE A 164 -6.39 6.18 26.17
N GLN A 165 -5.70 7.34 26.15
CA GLN A 165 -6.03 8.46 27.02
C GLN A 165 -7.43 9.02 26.76
N LYS A 166 -7.86 9.10 25.50
CA LYS A 166 -9.23 9.51 25.13
C LYS A 166 -10.26 8.51 25.65
N ILE A 167 -9.99 7.20 25.53
CA ILE A 167 -10.84 6.14 26.07
C ILE A 167 -10.92 6.23 27.60
N LYS A 168 -9.79 6.46 28.29
CA LYS A 168 -9.73 6.65 29.75
C LYS A 168 -10.56 7.84 30.22
N ALA A 169 -10.52 8.94 29.47
CA ALA A 169 -11.29 10.15 29.79
C ALA A 169 -12.81 9.99 29.57
N GLY A 170 -13.22 8.90 28.90
CA GLY A 170 -14.62 8.53 28.72
C GLY A 170 -15.38 9.36 27.68
N PRO A 171 -16.71 9.19 27.58
CA PRO A 171 -17.52 9.70 26.47
C PRO A 171 -17.45 11.21 26.26
N LYS A 172 -17.19 12.00 27.31
CA LYS A 172 -17.04 13.47 27.19
C LYS A 172 -15.81 13.88 26.36
N ALA A 173 -14.82 13.00 26.25
CA ALA A 173 -13.61 13.22 25.45
C ALA A 173 -13.73 12.71 24.00
N PHE A 174 -14.83 12.05 23.63
CA PHE A 174 -15.08 11.54 22.27
C PHE A 174 -15.56 12.68 21.38
N LYS A 175 -14.62 13.53 20.96
CA LYS A 175 -14.84 14.72 20.13
C LYS A 175 -13.75 14.82 19.07
N GLY A 176 -13.99 15.63 18.03
CA GLY A 176 -13.05 15.81 16.91
C GLY A 176 -12.70 14.46 16.26
N SER A 177 -11.42 14.24 15.98
CA SER A 177 -10.91 13.02 15.32
C SER A 177 -11.16 11.72 16.11
N TYR A 178 -11.53 11.82 17.39
CA TYR A 178 -11.87 10.69 18.27
C TYR A 178 -13.37 10.53 18.52
N GLY A 179 -14.22 11.34 17.88
CA GLY A 179 -15.68 11.26 18.01
C GLY A 179 -16.27 9.89 17.62
N PHE A 180 -15.58 9.16 16.76
CA PHE A 180 -15.99 7.82 16.31
C PHE A 180 -16.12 6.79 17.44
N LEU A 181 -15.41 6.98 18.55
CA LEU A 181 -15.50 6.12 19.72
C LEU A 181 -16.91 6.13 20.34
N ALA A 182 -17.70 7.18 20.11
CA ALA A 182 -19.09 7.24 20.57
C ALA A 182 -20.01 6.25 19.81
N GLY A 183 -19.68 5.92 18.56
CA GLY A 183 -20.43 4.95 17.75
C GLY A 183 -19.91 3.52 17.85
N ALA A 184 -18.96 3.25 18.73
CA ALA A 184 -18.36 1.92 18.93
C ALA A 184 -19.20 1.05 19.87
N PHE A 185 -19.30 -0.24 19.56
CA PHE A 185 -19.96 -1.23 20.43
C PHE A 185 -18.96 -1.81 21.42
N LYS A 186 -19.33 -1.77 22.71
CA LYS A 186 -18.47 -2.24 23.80
C LYS A 186 -18.32 -3.77 23.83
N ASP A 187 -19.35 -4.47 23.40
CA ASP A 187 -19.47 -5.93 23.47
C ASP A 187 -20.31 -6.47 22.31
N GLY A 188 -20.35 -7.79 22.17
CA GLY A 188 -21.06 -8.49 21.11
C GLY A 188 -20.38 -8.43 19.74
N GLU A 189 -20.84 -9.32 18.84
CA GLU A 189 -20.38 -9.35 17.45
C GLU A 189 -20.97 -8.19 16.65
N VAL A 190 -20.10 -7.42 15.99
CA VAL A 190 -20.49 -6.37 15.04
C VAL A 190 -20.68 -6.98 13.65
N LEU A 191 -19.72 -7.81 13.22
CA LEU A 191 -19.77 -8.51 11.95
C LEU A 191 -20.27 -9.94 12.19
N GLN A 192 -21.56 -10.15 11.92
CA GLN A 192 -22.27 -11.38 12.27
C GLN A 192 -22.46 -12.30 11.07
N ASN A 193 -22.49 -11.75 9.86
CA ASN A 193 -22.83 -12.47 8.64
C ASN A 193 -22.30 -11.77 7.38
N GLU A 194 -22.50 -12.40 6.23
CA GLU A 194 -22.05 -11.88 4.94
C GLU A 194 -22.68 -10.52 4.59
N LYS A 195 -23.92 -10.24 5.02
CA LYS A 195 -24.55 -8.93 4.82
C LYS A 195 -23.77 -7.84 5.55
N SER A 196 -23.36 -8.07 6.79
CA SER A 196 -22.53 -7.12 7.54
C SER A 196 -21.12 -6.94 6.93
N LEU A 197 -20.56 -7.99 6.30
CA LEU A 197 -19.28 -7.90 5.58
C LEU A 197 -19.37 -7.08 4.29
N ASN A 198 -20.57 -6.96 3.73
CA ASN A 198 -20.86 -6.19 2.52
C ASN A 198 -21.35 -4.76 2.81
N ASP A 199 -21.39 -4.34 4.08
CA ASP A 199 -21.87 -3.03 4.50
C ASP A 199 -20.70 -2.18 5.03
N LEU A 200 -20.37 -1.09 4.34
CA LEU A 200 -19.26 -0.21 4.71
C LEU A 200 -19.44 0.45 6.08
N GLN A 201 -20.68 0.74 6.49
CA GLN A 201 -20.94 1.33 7.81
C GLN A 201 -20.76 0.29 8.92
N GLN A 202 -21.12 -0.97 8.67
CA GLN A 202 -20.83 -2.08 9.60
C GLN A 202 -19.34 -2.34 9.71
N LEU A 203 -18.60 -2.31 8.58
CA LEU A 203 -17.14 -2.41 8.57
C LEU A 203 -16.49 -1.26 9.37
N LEU A 204 -16.94 -0.03 9.18
CA LEU A 204 -16.50 1.12 10.00
C LEU A 204 -16.80 0.92 11.48
N THR A 205 -18.00 0.47 11.82
CA THR A 205 -18.40 0.19 13.20
C THR A 205 -17.53 -0.91 13.80
N ALA A 206 -17.12 -1.91 13.03
CA ALA A 206 -16.21 -2.95 13.47
C ALA A 206 -14.83 -2.37 13.83
N PHE A 207 -14.26 -1.48 12.99
CA PHE A 207 -13.02 -0.77 13.30
C PHE A 207 -13.15 0.15 14.53
N ASN A 208 -14.27 0.87 14.67
CA ASN A 208 -14.53 1.70 15.85
C ASN A 208 -14.56 0.83 17.13
N SER A 209 -15.24 -0.32 17.06
CA SER A 209 -15.44 -1.25 18.17
C SER A 209 -14.14 -1.96 18.58
N VAL A 210 -13.35 -2.44 17.62
CA VAL A 210 -12.07 -3.10 17.94
C VAL A 210 -11.09 -2.13 18.61
N ILE A 211 -11.03 -0.87 18.15
CA ILE A 211 -10.19 0.17 18.76
C ILE A 211 -10.63 0.45 20.21
N LEU A 212 -11.94 0.61 20.43
CA LEU A 212 -12.48 0.86 21.78
C LEU A 212 -12.17 -0.31 22.72
N ARG A 213 -12.36 -1.55 22.26
CA ARG A 213 -12.17 -2.76 23.07
C ARG A 213 -10.69 -2.98 23.41
N ILE A 214 -9.77 -2.90 22.43
CA ILE A 214 -8.33 -2.98 22.69
C ILE A 214 -7.89 -1.89 23.68
N GLY A 215 -8.38 -0.66 23.52
CA GLY A 215 -8.03 0.42 24.45
C GLY A 215 -8.56 0.20 25.86
N THR A 216 -9.75 -0.40 26.00
CA THR A 216 -10.35 -0.75 27.30
C THR A 216 -9.58 -1.89 27.98
N ASP A 217 -9.21 -2.92 27.22
CA ASP A 217 -8.38 -4.02 27.71
C ASP A 217 -6.98 -3.52 28.13
N SER A 218 -6.41 -2.59 27.36
CA SER A 218 -5.13 -1.95 27.66
C SER A 218 -5.19 -1.15 28.97
N LEU A 219 -6.29 -0.45 29.25
CA LEU A 219 -6.50 0.23 30.53
C LEU A 219 -6.56 -0.76 31.69
N SER A 220 -7.28 -1.86 31.52
CA SER A 220 -7.36 -2.92 32.52
C SER A 220 -5.99 -3.55 32.81
N LYS A 221 -5.14 -3.68 31.78
CA LYS A 221 -3.76 -4.14 31.91
C LYS A 221 -2.87 -3.11 32.60
N LEU A 222 -3.00 -1.82 32.27
CA LEU A 222 -2.30 -0.72 32.95
C LEU A 222 -2.59 -0.69 34.45
N ASP A 223 -3.87 -0.83 34.84
CA ASP A 223 -4.25 -0.82 36.25
C ASP A 223 -3.61 -1.98 37.04
N ARG A 224 -3.45 -3.15 36.40
CA ARG A 224 -2.79 -4.33 37.00
C ARG A 224 -1.27 -4.18 37.09
N LEU A 225 -0.65 -3.44 36.18
CA LEU A 225 0.80 -3.31 36.05
C LEU A 225 1.34 -1.99 36.60
N GLY A 226 0.61 -1.34 37.51
CA GLY A 226 1.07 -0.11 38.17
C GLY A 226 1.21 1.08 37.21
N ASN A 227 0.36 1.14 36.18
CA ASN A 227 0.34 2.21 35.16
C ASN A 227 1.64 2.29 34.33
N ASP A 228 2.31 1.14 34.12
CA ASP A 228 3.45 1.02 33.21
C ASP A 228 3.00 1.04 31.74
N TRP A 229 3.19 2.18 31.09
CA TRP A 229 2.86 2.37 29.68
C TRP A 229 3.77 1.61 28.73
N ASP A 230 4.95 1.18 29.15
CA ASP A 230 5.83 0.38 28.30
C ASP A 230 5.32 -1.06 28.15
N ALA A 231 4.73 -1.61 29.22
CA ALA A 231 4.13 -2.95 29.23
C ALA A 231 2.96 -3.16 28.23
N ILE A 232 2.41 -2.07 27.68
CA ILE A 232 1.37 -2.07 26.63
C ILE A 232 1.86 -1.49 25.29
N ALA A 233 3.18 -1.52 25.04
CA ALA A 233 3.77 -1.03 23.80
C ALA A 233 3.18 -1.71 22.55
N ALA A 234 2.95 -3.02 22.60
CA ALA A 234 2.39 -3.76 21.46
C ALA A 234 0.97 -3.27 21.11
N GLU A 235 0.13 -3.09 22.13
CA GLU A 235 -1.25 -2.61 21.98
C GLU A 235 -1.29 -1.17 21.46
N LYS A 236 -0.41 -0.28 21.95
CA LYS A 236 -0.27 1.08 21.41
C LYS A 236 0.07 1.08 19.92
N LEU A 237 1.03 0.24 19.50
CA LEU A 237 1.43 0.14 18.10
C LEU A 237 0.26 -0.31 17.22
N VAL A 238 -0.48 -1.33 17.65
CA VAL A 238 -1.65 -1.85 16.93
C VAL A 238 -2.76 -0.81 16.88
N LEU A 239 -3.05 -0.14 17.99
CA LEU A 239 -4.06 0.93 18.05
C LEU A 239 -3.75 2.06 17.07
N SER A 240 -2.47 2.45 16.94
CA SER A 240 -2.08 3.46 15.96
C SER A 240 -2.36 3.01 14.52
N LYS A 241 -2.04 1.75 14.18
CA LYS A 241 -2.28 1.22 12.83
C LYS A 241 -3.78 1.10 12.54
N LEU A 242 -4.56 0.53 13.46
CA LEU A 242 -6.01 0.41 13.34
C LEU A 242 -6.68 1.78 13.27
N TYR A 243 -6.18 2.76 14.05
CA TYR A 243 -6.67 4.14 14.00
C TYR A 243 -6.43 4.78 12.63
N ALA A 244 -5.23 4.65 12.07
CA ALA A 244 -4.93 5.14 10.73
C ALA A 244 -5.83 4.51 9.66
N ILE A 245 -6.01 3.18 9.70
CA ILE A 245 -6.91 2.43 8.80
C ILE A 245 -8.35 2.93 8.92
N ARG A 246 -8.86 3.06 10.15
CA ARG A 246 -10.19 3.58 10.44
C ARG A 246 -10.34 5.03 9.96
N TYR A 247 -9.33 5.87 10.14
CA TYR A 247 -9.32 7.26 9.68
C TYR A 247 -9.49 7.29 8.16
N MET A 248 -8.63 6.57 7.44
CA MET A 248 -8.70 6.47 5.97
C MET A 248 -10.07 5.95 5.50
N LEU A 249 -10.57 4.85 6.07
CA LEU A 249 -11.86 4.28 5.69
C LEU A 249 -13.01 5.25 6.00
N GLY A 250 -12.98 5.93 7.14
CA GLY A 250 -14.03 6.85 7.56
C GLY A 250 -14.15 8.04 6.62
N HIS A 251 -13.02 8.65 6.27
CA HIS A 251 -13.00 9.74 5.29
C HIS A 251 -13.28 9.27 3.87
N TRP A 252 -12.94 8.02 3.52
CA TRP A 252 -13.33 7.44 2.23
C TRP A 252 -14.85 7.31 2.14
N VAL A 253 -15.49 6.71 3.13
CA VAL A 253 -16.95 6.58 3.17
C VAL A 253 -17.63 7.95 3.13
N ALA A 254 -17.16 8.91 3.93
CA ALA A 254 -17.69 10.28 3.87
C ALA A 254 -17.50 10.92 2.49
N ARG A 255 -16.41 10.63 1.79
CA ARG A 255 -16.19 11.12 0.42
C ARG A 255 -17.14 10.48 -0.58
N LEU A 256 -17.46 9.19 -0.44
CA LEU A 256 -18.44 8.50 -1.29
C LEU A 256 -19.81 9.18 -1.22
N ASP A 257 -20.23 9.62 -0.02
CA ASP A 257 -21.50 10.32 0.19
C ASP A 257 -21.55 11.70 -0.50
N THR A 258 -20.40 12.27 -0.87
CA THR A 258 -20.31 13.56 -1.58
C THR A 258 -20.18 13.43 -3.10
N LEU A 259 -20.08 12.20 -3.62
CA LEU A 259 -19.97 12.00 -5.06
C LEU A 259 -21.29 12.39 -5.75
N CYS A 260 -21.18 12.98 -6.94
CA CYS A 260 -22.36 13.31 -7.74
C CYS A 260 -23.07 12.03 -8.20
N SER A 261 -24.40 12.08 -8.28
CA SER A 261 -25.25 10.97 -8.72
C SER A 261 -24.98 10.53 -10.17
N ASP A 262 -24.31 11.37 -10.96
CA ASP A 262 -24.02 11.15 -12.39
C ASP A 262 -22.52 10.89 -12.64
N CYS A 263 -21.84 10.23 -11.71
CA CYS A 263 -20.40 9.91 -11.83
C CYS A 263 -20.11 8.70 -12.74
N GLY A 264 -21.03 8.31 -13.62
CA GLY A 264 -20.82 7.25 -14.61
C GLY A 264 -20.54 5.86 -14.04
N GLY A 265 -21.01 5.56 -12.82
CA GLY A 265 -20.81 4.26 -12.15
C GLY A 265 -19.44 4.09 -11.49
N VAL A 266 -18.62 5.14 -11.40
CA VAL A 266 -17.31 5.10 -10.72
C VAL A 266 -17.45 4.85 -9.21
N ASP A 267 -18.53 5.34 -8.62
CA ASP A 267 -18.91 5.12 -7.23
C ASP A 267 -18.97 3.63 -6.86
N GLU A 268 -19.53 2.78 -7.73
CA GLU A 268 -19.60 1.34 -7.52
C GLU A 268 -18.19 0.73 -7.31
N TYR A 269 -17.23 1.09 -8.16
CA TYR A 269 -15.87 0.57 -8.07
C TYR A 269 -15.11 1.12 -6.85
N LEU A 270 -15.34 2.39 -6.50
CA LEU A 270 -14.76 2.99 -5.30
C LEU A 270 -15.32 2.34 -4.03
N VAL A 271 -16.61 1.99 -4.00
CA VAL A 271 -17.22 1.21 -2.92
C VAL A 271 -16.58 -0.18 -2.82
N LYS A 272 -16.37 -0.88 -3.94
CA LYS A 272 -15.71 -2.19 -3.95
C LYS A 272 -14.26 -2.11 -3.44
N LEU A 273 -13.50 -1.10 -3.86
CA LEU A 273 -12.16 -0.86 -3.36
C LEU A 273 -12.14 -0.54 -1.86
N ALA A 274 -13.07 0.28 -1.36
CA ALA A 274 -13.18 0.58 0.06
C ALA A 274 -13.47 -0.69 0.89
N LYS A 275 -14.33 -1.59 0.37
CA LYS A 275 -14.59 -2.90 0.99
C LYS A 275 -13.35 -3.80 0.97
N ILE A 276 -12.64 -3.88 -0.16
CA ILE A 276 -11.37 -4.62 -0.26
C ILE A 276 -10.38 -4.10 0.79
N PHE A 277 -10.20 -2.78 0.88
CA PHE A 277 -9.35 -2.14 1.88
C PHE A 277 -9.73 -2.54 3.30
N ALA A 278 -11.02 -2.45 3.64
CA ALA A 278 -11.52 -2.81 4.97
C ALA A 278 -11.30 -4.30 5.29
N LEU A 279 -11.75 -5.19 4.40
CA LEU A 279 -11.70 -6.65 4.61
C LEU A 279 -10.26 -7.18 4.64
N SER A 280 -9.37 -6.70 3.76
CA SER A 280 -7.96 -7.10 3.78
C SER A 280 -7.26 -6.68 5.07
N ASN A 281 -7.64 -5.54 5.63
CA ASN A 281 -7.12 -5.09 6.92
C ASN A 281 -7.72 -5.88 8.09
N ILE A 282 -9.01 -6.25 8.03
CA ILE A 282 -9.61 -7.16 9.01
C ILE A 282 -8.86 -8.50 9.02
N GLU A 283 -8.54 -9.08 7.86
CA GLU A 283 -7.73 -10.30 7.79
C GLU A 283 -6.31 -10.11 8.37
N THR A 284 -5.65 -9.00 8.03
CA THR A 284 -4.29 -8.68 8.52
C THR A 284 -4.25 -8.57 10.05
N PHE A 285 -5.31 -8.04 10.65
CA PHE A 285 -5.45 -7.86 12.10
C PHE A 285 -6.43 -8.85 12.74
N ALA A 286 -6.71 -10.00 12.10
CA ALA A 286 -7.79 -10.90 12.47
C ALA A 286 -7.73 -11.35 13.94
N SER A 287 -6.53 -11.54 14.48
CA SER A 287 -6.33 -11.90 15.89
C SER A 287 -7.03 -10.93 16.83
N TRP A 288 -6.92 -9.62 16.60
CA TRP A 288 -7.54 -8.59 17.43
C TRP A 288 -9.05 -8.53 17.28
N PHE A 289 -9.57 -8.71 16.06
CA PHE A 289 -11.01 -8.74 15.82
C PHE A 289 -11.67 -9.96 16.48
N LEU A 290 -10.97 -11.10 16.49
CA LEU A 290 -11.43 -12.34 17.13
C LEU A 290 -11.33 -12.26 18.66
N THR A 291 -10.19 -11.84 19.21
CA THR A 291 -9.99 -11.83 20.67
C THR A 291 -10.87 -10.79 21.38
N THR A 292 -11.20 -9.69 20.71
CA THR A 292 -12.15 -8.69 21.23
C THR A 292 -13.61 -9.03 20.92
N GLY A 293 -13.89 -10.15 20.24
CA GLY A 293 -15.24 -10.60 19.91
C GLY A 293 -16.01 -9.69 18.95
N VAL A 294 -15.32 -8.91 18.11
CA VAL A 294 -15.97 -8.04 17.10
C VAL A 294 -16.54 -8.89 15.96
N LEU A 295 -15.94 -10.04 15.69
CA LEU A 295 -16.44 -11.04 14.74
C LEU A 295 -16.11 -12.46 15.24
N SER A 296 -16.91 -13.44 14.82
CA SER A 296 -16.69 -14.85 15.13
C SER A 296 -15.69 -15.52 14.19
N ASN A 297 -15.15 -16.68 14.59
CA ASN A 297 -14.34 -17.54 13.71
C ASN A 297 -15.05 -17.87 12.38
N THR A 298 -16.37 -18.06 12.42
CA THR A 298 -17.17 -18.34 11.22
C THR A 298 -17.23 -17.13 10.29
N THR A 299 -17.47 -15.93 10.82
CA THR A 299 -17.45 -14.70 10.02
C THR A 299 -16.05 -14.37 9.51
N CYS A 300 -14.99 -14.70 10.28
CA CYS A 300 -13.61 -14.52 9.85
C CYS A 300 -13.30 -15.32 8.59
N LYS A 301 -13.77 -16.57 8.49
CA LYS A 301 -13.60 -17.38 7.27
C LYS A 301 -14.35 -16.79 6.08
N LYS A 302 -15.59 -16.33 6.31
CA LYS A 302 -16.40 -15.65 5.29
C LYS A 302 -15.77 -14.34 4.80
N THR A 303 -15.00 -13.65 5.65
CA THR A 303 -14.26 -12.44 5.26
C THR A 303 -13.33 -12.73 4.08
N SER A 304 -12.63 -13.88 4.11
CA SER A 304 -11.75 -14.30 3.02
C SER A 304 -12.50 -14.63 1.72
N GLU A 305 -13.66 -15.26 1.83
CA GLU A 305 -14.52 -15.61 0.69
C GLU A 305 -15.08 -14.35 0.00
N VAL A 306 -15.60 -13.40 0.80
CA VAL A 306 -16.11 -12.12 0.30
C VAL A 306 -14.99 -11.30 -0.33
N LEU A 307 -13.81 -11.26 0.32
CA LEU A 307 -12.65 -10.58 -0.24
C LEU A 307 -12.27 -11.17 -1.60
N ASP A 308 -12.15 -12.49 -1.73
CA ASP A 308 -11.81 -13.14 -3.00
C ASP A 308 -12.83 -12.85 -4.11
N SER A 309 -14.13 -12.80 -3.77
CA SER A 309 -15.17 -12.39 -4.72
C SER A 309 -14.96 -10.96 -5.22
N LEU A 310 -14.73 -10.01 -4.30
CA LEU A 310 -14.49 -8.61 -4.64
C LEU A 310 -13.22 -8.42 -5.48
N LEU A 311 -12.16 -9.18 -5.20
CA LEU A 311 -10.93 -9.16 -5.98
C LEU A 311 -11.19 -9.58 -7.43
N LEU A 312 -11.98 -10.63 -7.64
CA LEU A 312 -12.37 -11.09 -8.97
C LEU A 312 -13.22 -10.05 -9.72
N GLU A 313 -14.11 -9.35 -9.02
CA GLU A 313 -14.94 -8.28 -9.57
C GLU A 313 -14.13 -7.03 -9.96
N VAL A 314 -13.12 -6.65 -9.16
CA VAL A 314 -12.29 -5.47 -9.44
C VAL A 314 -11.21 -5.76 -10.49
N ARG A 315 -10.74 -7.00 -10.60
CA ARG A 315 -9.69 -7.44 -11.53
C ARG A 315 -9.84 -6.89 -12.97
N PRO A 316 -11.01 -6.92 -13.64
CA PRO A 316 -11.15 -6.42 -15.01
C PRO A 316 -10.90 -4.90 -15.14
N HIS A 317 -11.00 -4.17 -14.04
CA HIS A 317 -10.97 -2.71 -14.00
C HIS A 317 -9.63 -2.14 -13.50
N VAL A 318 -8.67 -2.99 -13.10
CA VAL A 318 -7.40 -2.55 -12.50
C VAL A 318 -6.63 -1.56 -13.37
N ILE A 319 -6.67 -1.70 -14.69
CA ILE A 319 -6.00 -0.76 -15.61
C ILE A 319 -6.68 0.62 -15.57
N GLY A 320 -8.01 0.69 -15.65
CA GLY A 320 -8.74 1.95 -15.55
C GLY A 320 -8.53 2.64 -14.19
N LEU A 321 -8.46 1.85 -13.12
CA LEU A 321 -8.12 2.35 -11.78
C LEU A 321 -6.69 2.94 -11.75
N THR A 322 -5.69 2.22 -12.26
CA THR A 322 -4.32 2.74 -12.30
C THR A 322 -4.13 3.92 -13.26
N ASP A 323 -4.84 3.93 -14.39
CA ASP A 323 -4.78 5.03 -15.36
C ASP A 323 -5.43 6.31 -14.83
N SER A 324 -6.36 6.19 -13.87
CA SER A 324 -6.97 7.34 -13.19
C SER A 324 -5.96 8.18 -12.39
N PHE A 325 -4.78 7.62 -12.06
CA PHE A 325 -3.68 8.37 -11.43
C PHE A 325 -2.99 9.36 -12.39
N LYS A 326 -3.20 9.19 -13.71
CA LYS A 326 -2.70 10.08 -14.78
C LYS A 326 -1.18 10.28 -14.77
N PHE A 327 -0.43 9.22 -14.48
CA PHE A 327 1.03 9.23 -14.65
C PHE A 327 1.43 9.01 -16.11
N SER A 328 2.24 9.94 -16.62
CA SER A 328 2.95 9.73 -17.88
C SER A 328 4.07 8.70 -17.68
N ASP A 329 4.52 8.11 -18.79
CA ASP A 329 5.64 7.16 -18.77
C ASP A 329 6.93 7.78 -18.20
N TYR A 330 7.06 9.11 -18.26
CA TYR A 330 8.14 9.85 -17.61
C TYR A 330 8.09 9.74 -16.08
N PHE A 331 6.90 9.85 -15.46
CA PHE A 331 6.77 9.69 -14.01
C PHE A 331 6.77 8.22 -13.57
N ILE A 332 6.23 7.33 -14.42
CA ILE A 332 6.35 5.89 -14.20
C ILE A 332 7.82 5.49 -14.17
N ASN A 333 8.63 6.02 -15.10
CA ASN A 333 10.07 5.78 -15.22
C ASN A 333 10.43 4.32 -14.96
N SER A 334 9.79 3.42 -15.71
CA SER A 334 9.95 1.98 -15.58
C SER A 334 9.66 1.30 -16.90
N VAL A 335 10.56 0.42 -17.31
CA VAL A 335 10.43 -0.40 -18.53
C VAL A 335 9.26 -1.39 -18.47
N LEU A 336 8.76 -1.70 -17.27
CA LEU A 336 7.69 -2.68 -17.06
C LEU A 336 6.30 -2.03 -17.00
N GLY A 337 6.23 -0.73 -16.77
CA GLY A 337 4.99 -0.01 -16.50
C GLY A 337 4.52 0.92 -17.63
N ALA A 338 5.14 0.87 -18.80
CA ALA A 338 4.82 1.76 -19.92
C ALA A 338 3.34 1.66 -20.33
N HIS A 339 2.71 2.79 -20.61
CA HIS A 339 1.29 2.89 -20.97
C HIS A 339 0.95 2.13 -22.26
N ASN A 340 1.88 2.01 -23.20
CA ASN A 340 1.67 1.27 -24.45
C ASN A 340 1.58 -0.26 -24.26
N GLY A 341 1.91 -0.78 -23.07
CA GLY A 341 1.89 -2.22 -22.78
C GLY A 341 3.00 -3.02 -23.45
N ASP A 342 3.91 -2.39 -24.20
CA ASP A 342 4.98 -3.06 -24.96
C ASP A 342 6.21 -3.36 -24.08
N VAL A 343 5.97 -4.11 -23.01
CA VAL A 343 6.94 -4.36 -21.92
C VAL A 343 8.28 -4.86 -22.45
N TYR A 344 8.27 -5.88 -23.30
CA TYR A 344 9.51 -6.57 -23.68
C TYR A 344 10.36 -5.77 -24.65
N ASN A 345 9.75 -5.09 -25.63
CA ASN A 345 10.52 -4.24 -26.55
C ASN A 345 11.04 -2.99 -25.84
N ASN A 346 10.22 -2.35 -25.00
CA ASN A 346 10.66 -1.22 -24.17
C ASN A 346 11.83 -1.62 -23.27
N TYR A 347 11.75 -2.81 -22.65
CA TYR A 347 12.81 -3.30 -21.79
C TYR A 347 14.10 -3.58 -22.55
N LEU A 348 14.04 -4.34 -23.65
CA LEU A 348 15.22 -4.65 -24.46
C LEU A 348 15.85 -3.38 -25.06
N LYS A 349 15.03 -2.44 -25.54
CA LYS A 349 15.48 -1.15 -26.07
C LYS A 349 16.26 -0.36 -25.02
N THR A 350 15.74 -0.27 -23.80
CA THR A 350 16.37 0.47 -22.69
C THR A 350 17.69 -0.18 -22.28
N VAL A 351 17.73 -1.51 -22.17
CA VAL A 351 18.97 -2.23 -21.86
C VAL A 351 20.04 -1.95 -22.91
N LYS A 352 19.71 -2.05 -24.20
CA LYS A 352 20.65 -1.77 -25.31
C LYS A 352 21.11 -0.31 -25.35
N LEU A 353 20.23 0.63 -25.02
CA LEU A 353 20.57 2.05 -24.99
C LEU A 353 21.62 2.37 -23.92
N HIS A 354 21.51 1.74 -22.75
CA HIS A 354 22.41 1.99 -21.62
C HIS A 354 23.62 1.05 -21.57
N ASN A 355 23.60 -0.04 -22.33
CA ASN A 355 24.69 -1.01 -22.42
C ASN A 355 24.99 -1.24 -23.89
N ASP A 356 25.88 -0.41 -24.45
CA ASP A 356 26.19 -0.39 -25.88
C ASP A 356 26.62 -1.79 -26.35
N PRO A 357 25.83 -2.45 -27.21
CA PRO A 357 26.12 -3.79 -27.69
C PRO A 357 27.32 -3.85 -28.66
N THR A 358 27.84 -2.69 -29.09
CA THR A 358 28.98 -2.59 -30.01
C THR A 358 30.32 -2.48 -29.27
N SER A 359 30.33 -1.97 -28.04
CA SER A 359 31.51 -1.87 -27.18
C SER A 359 31.66 -3.13 -26.31
N THR A 360 32.13 -4.23 -26.92
CA THR A 360 32.08 -5.58 -26.29
C THR A 360 33.31 -5.98 -25.49
N LYS A 361 34.47 -5.31 -25.68
CA LYS A 361 35.71 -5.68 -24.97
C LYS A 361 35.84 -4.92 -23.66
N ALA A 362 35.76 -5.66 -22.56
CA ALA A 362 36.03 -5.11 -21.25
C ALA A 362 37.52 -4.74 -21.11
N PRO A 363 37.88 -3.75 -20.28
CA PRO A 363 39.28 -3.38 -20.04
C PRO A 363 40.15 -4.56 -19.54
N TYR A 364 39.53 -5.55 -18.89
CA TYR A 364 40.22 -6.74 -18.39
C TYR A 364 40.35 -7.88 -19.42
N ASP A 365 39.81 -7.74 -20.64
CA ASP A 365 39.75 -8.82 -21.66
C ASP A 365 41.12 -9.47 -21.88
N GLY A 366 42.17 -8.66 -22.05
CA GLY A 366 43.54 -9.17 -22.21
C GLY A 366 44.07 -9.93 -20.99
N ALA A 367 43.77 -9.46 -19.77
CA ALA A 367 44.20 -10.14 -18.55
C ALA A 367 43.53 -11.52 -18.40
N LEU A 368 42.24 -11.61 -18.72
CA LEU A 368 41.51 -12.87 -18.71
C LEU A 368 42.00 -13.82 -19.81
N GLN A 369 42.20 -13.31 -21.03
CA GLN A 369 42.74 -14.11 -22.15
C GLN A 369 44.12 -14.71 -21.82
N ASN A 370 45.00 -13.90 -21.22
CA ASN A 370 46.32 -14.34 -20.77
C ASN A 370 46.23 -15.45 -19.71
N LEU A 371 45.34 -15.32 -18.73
CA LEU A 371 45.15 -16.35 -17.70
C LEU A 371 44.53 -17.63 -18.25
N LEU A 372 43.61 -17.51 -19.20
CA LEU A 372 42.98 -18.66 -19.85
C LEU A 372 43.98 -19.50 -20.66
N ASN A 373 45.13 -18.92 -21.04
CA ASN A 373 46.23 -19.56 -21.77
C ASN A 373 45.74 -20.45 -22.93
N ARG A 374 44.72 -19.98 -23.64
CA ARG A 374 44.11 -20.72 -24.74
C ARG A 374 45.00 -20.60 -25.96
N GLY A 375 45.22 -21.72 -26.64
CA GLY A 375 45.76 -21.70 -28.00
C GLY A 375 44.87 -20.93 -28.97
N ASP A 376 45.38 -20.71 -30.17
CA ASP A 376 44.71 -19.96 -31.23
C ASP A 376 43.25 -20.40 -31.45
N VAL A 377 42.37 -19.42 -31.74
CA VAL A 377 40.93 -19.68 -31.91
C VAL A 377 40.68 -20.71 -33.00
N ASP A 378 41.39 -20.61 -34.13
CA ASP A 378 41.19 -21.50 -35.27
C ASP A 378 41.65 -22.93 -34.93
N ALA A 379 42.74 -23.05 -34.17
CA ALA A 379 43.19 -24.36 -33.66
C ALA A 379 42.16 -24.99 -32.71
N ARG A 380 41.49 -24.19 -31.87
CA ARG A 380 40.45 -24.67 -30.94
C ARG A 380 39.13 -25.01 -31.65
N GLU A 381 38.80 -24.28 -32.71
CA GLU A 381 37.66 -24.57 -33.59
C GLU A 381 38.02 -25.58 -34.70
N LYS A 382 39.16 -26.27 -34.59
CA LYS A 382 39.66 -27.28 -35.54
C LYS A 382 39.65 -26.81 -37.00
N PHE A 383 39.81 -25.51 -37.22
CA PHE A 383 39.76 -24.88 -38.54
C PHE A 383 38.42 -25.11 -39.28
N GLU A 384 37.33 -25.43 -38.57
CA GLU A 384 35.99 -25.70 -39.14
C GLU A 384 35.41 -24.46 -39.84
N ARG A 385 35.86 -23.26 -39.48
CA ARG A 385 35.49 -21.98 -40.11
C ARG A 385 36.60 -21.36 -40.95
N SER A 386 37.65 -22.11 -41.26
CA SER A 386 38.70 -21.62 -42.15
C SER A 386 38.13 -21.26 -43.53
N GLU A 387 38.74 -20.29 -44.19
CA GLU A 387 38.32 -19.84 -45.53
C GLU A 387 38.27 -21.00 -46.52
N ALA A 388 39.17 -21.99 -46.37
CA ALA A 388 39.18 -23.22 -47.17
C ALA A 388 37.97 -24.15 -46.90
N VAL A 389 37.50 -24.23 -45.66
CA VAL A 389 36.32 -25.04 -45.30
C VAL A 389 35.03 -24.31 -45.68
N LEU A 390 34.94 -23.00 -45.41
CA LEU A 390 33.80 -22.19 -45.83
C LEU A 390 33.63 -22.18 -47.36
N LYS A 391 34.74 -22.14 -48.12
CA LYS A 391 34.72 -22.24 -49.58
C LYS A 391 34.30 -23.63 -50.10
N LYS A 392 34.51 -24.69 -49.32
CA LYS A 392 33.98 -26.04 -49.61
C LYS A 392 32.51 -26.20 -49.25
N LEU A 393 32.03 -25.48 -48.23
CA LEU A 393 30.64 -25.46 -47.78
C LEU A 393 29.76 -24.48 -48.57
N SER A 394 30.36 -23.55 -49.31
CA SER A 394 29.67 -22.56 -50.16
C SER A 394 29.42 -23.03 -51.60
N ASN A 395 29.82 -24.25 -51.94
CA ASN A 395 29.42 -24.98 -53.15
C ASN A 395 28.39 -26.05 -52.76
#